data_AF-A0AB73AJI1-F1
#
_entry.id   AF-A0AB73AJI1-F1
#
_cell.length_a   1.000
_cell.length_b   1.000
_cell.length_c   1.000
_cell.angle_alpha   90.00
_cell.angle_beta   90.00
_cell.angle_gamma   90.00
#
_symmetry.space_group_name_H-M   'P 1'
#
loop_
_entity.id
_entity.type
_entity.pdbx_description
1 polymer ?
#
loop_
_entity_poly.entity_id
_entity_poly.type
_entity_poly.pdbx_seq_one_letter_code
_entity_poly.pdbx_strand_id
1 'polypeptide(L)' 'MNKEKALALIDILLSESTSPIEKQRAAAQLRELIHILLSQ' A
#
# COMPACT_ATOMS: atom_id res chain seq x y z
N MET A 1 -11.66 7.39 2.78
CA MET A 1 -11.30 6.64 1.55
C MET A 1 -9.79 6.51 1.31
N ASN A 2 -9.04 7.53 0.88
CA ASN A 2 -7.61 7.33 0.52
C ASN A 2 -6.72 6.96 1.72
N LYS A 3 -6.98 7.54 2.90
CA LYS A 3 -6.25 7.23 4.15
C LYS A 3 -6.45 5.79 4.62
N GLU A 4 -7.68 5.30 4.64
CA GLU A 4 -8.00 3.93 5.09
C GLU A 4 -7.38 2.89 4.14
N LYS A 5 -7.41 3.17 2.84
CA LYS A 5 -6.75 2.31 1.84
C LYS A 5 -5.23 2.30 2.00
N ALA A 6 -4.61 3.43 2.30
CA ALA A 6 -3.17 3.50 2.58
C ALA A 6 -2.79 2.69 3.83
N LEU A 7 -3.59 2.79 4.91
CA LEU A 7 -3.37 2.02 6.13
C LEU A 7 -3.47 0.50 5.87
N ALA A 8 -4.49 0.05 5.15
CA ALA A 8 -4.63 -1.37 4.80
C ALA A 8 -3.45 -1.90 3.97
N LEU A 9 -2.90 -1.09 3.05
CA LEU A 9 -1.72 -1.47 2.27
C LEU A 9 -0.46 -1.55 3.14
N ILE A 10 -0.33 -0.68 4.13
CA ILE A 10 0.76 -0.74 5.11
C ILE A 10 0.65 -2.00 5.98
N ASP A 11 -0.56 -2.35 6.43
CA ASP A 11 -0.78 -3.57 7.21
C ASP A 11 -0.34 -4.82 6.43
N ILE A 12 -0.64 -4.88 5.13
CA ILE A 12 -0.21 -5.98 4.23
C ILE A 12 1.33 -6.02 4.11
N LEU A 13 2.00 -4.86 4.04
CA LEU A 13 3.46 -4.79 3.94
C LEU A 13 4.16 -5.25 5.23
N LEU A 14 3.59 -4.89 6.38
CA LEU A 14 4.14 -5.21 7.69
C LEU A 14 3.82 -6.65 8.14
N SER A 15 2.73 -7.24 7.64
CA SER A 15 2.33 -8.60 7.97
C SER A 15 3.39 -9.64 7.61
N GLU A 16 3.80 -10.46 8.57
CA GLU A 16 4.77 -11.56 8.35
C GLU A 16 4.18 -12.75 7.59
N SER A 17 2.86 -12.91 7.62
CA SER A 17 2.14 -14.02 6.97
C SER A 17 1.81 -13.74 5.50
N THR A 18 2.01 -12.50 5.04
CA THR A 18 1.72 -12.09 3.67
C THR A 18 2.82 -12.54 2.72
N SER A 19 2.42 -13.13 1.59
CA SER A 19 3.37 -13.62 0.59
C SER A 19 4.21 -12.49 -0.02
N PRO A 20 5.45 -12.77 -0.47
CA PRO A 20 6.29 -11.75 -1.12
C PRO A 20 5.62 -11.07 -2.32
N ILE A 21 4.82 -11.81 -3.08
CA ILE A 21 4.09 -11.30 -4.25
C ILE A 21 3.01 -10.30 -3.84
N GLU A 22 2.27 -10.59 -2.77
CA GLU A 22 1.25 -9.67 -2.25
C GLU A 22 1.89 -8.41 -1.68
N LYS A 23 3.04 -8.53 -0.99
CA LYS A 23 3.80 -7.36 -0.54
C LYS A 23 4.24 -6.48 -1.71
N GLN A 24 4.73 -7.07 -2.80
CA GLN A 24 5.10 -6.30 -4.00
C GLN A 24 3.90 -5.56 -4.60
N ARG A 25 2.73 -6.22 -4.69
CA ARG A 25 1.49 -5.58 -5.17
C ARG A 25 1.05 -4.45 -4.26
N ALA A 26 1.08 -4.66 -2.95
CA ALA A 26 0.71 -3.64 -1.97
C ALA A 26 1.64 -2.43 -2.02
N ALA A 27 2.96 -2.66 -2.17
CA ALA A 27 3.94 -1.59 -2.33
C ALA A 27 3.68 -0.77 -3.60
N ALA A 28 3.39 -1.42 -4.73
CA ALA A 28 3.06 -0.74 -5.98
C ALA A 28 1.78 0.11 -5.85
N GLN A 29 0.72 -0.45 -5.26
CA GLN A 29 -0.53 0.26 -5.03
C GLN A 29 -0.36 1.46 -4.08
N LEU A 30 0.47 1.31 -3.03
CA LEU A 30 0.74 2.40 -2.09
C LEU A 30 1.53 3.52 -2.76
N ARG A 31 2.50 3.18 -3.62
CA ARG A 31 3.29 4.16 -4.39
C ARG A 31 2.41 5.01 -5.29
N GLU A 32 1.49 4.39 -6.04
CA GLU A 32 0.52 5.11 -6.88
C GLU A 32 -0.36 6.04 -6.05
N LEU A 33 -0.83 5.54 -4.90
CA LEU A 33 -1.70 6.32 -4.01
C LEU A 33 -0.96 7.54 -3.44
N ILE A 34 0.31 7.37 -3.03
CA ILE A 34 1.17 8.48 -2.60
C ILE A 34 1.39 9.47 -3.74
N HIS A 35 1.63 8.99 -4.97
CA HIS A 35 1.84 9.86 -6.12
C HIS A 35 0.62 10.74 -6.41
N ILE A 36 -0.59 10.16 -6.35
CA ILE A 36 -1.86 10.89 -6.49
C ILE A 36 -2.05 11.94 -5.38
N LEU A 37 -1.62 11.64 -4.16
CA LEU A 37 -1.77 12.55 -3.02
C LEU A 37 -0.75 13.70 -3.03
N LEU A 38 0.47 13.46 -3.52
CA LEU A 38 1.54 14.47 -3.60
C LEU A 38 1.46 15.35 -4.85
N SER A 39 0.70 14.92 -5.86
CA SER A 39 0.52 15.68 -7.12
C SER A 39 -0.71 16.59 -7.10
N GLN A 40 -1.27 16.87 -5.91
CA GLN A 40 -2.39 17.79 -5.69
C GLN A 40 -1.96 19.04 -4.93
#